data_AF-A0A1Q7JSE5-F1
#
_entry.id   AF-A0A1Q7JSE5-F1
#
_cell.length_a   1.000
_cell.length_b   1.000
_cell.length_c   1.000
_cell.angle_alpha   90.00
_cell.angle_beta   90.00
_cell.angle_gamma   90.00
#
_symmetry.space_group_name_H-M   'P 1'
#
loop_
_entity.id
_entity.type
_entity.pdbx_description
1 polymer ?
#
loop_
_entity_poly.entity_id
_entity_poly.type
_entity_poly.pdbx_seq_one_letter_code
_entity_poly.pdbx_strand_id
1 'polypeptide(L)'
;MSAPLKIPMPLRVPELGPALGRVIVPRRLIEPWIPLDDIRERLATRVLELGGEARAATLREQREAVLEAVSRRAWAGAWEPAVRAVAERLAAAIDAELEGAARRVRMPRRRRRRRLLTGAEKRAIAARLAAGGGPFVDALDALEAAATRVHEASVLEKDAHADWQEALRAAARRLEAAWLALEDEVAEERARWAPEIAAVAAWRPALWPVFALWVPLTALLLWLGLVLGGYLSAPPWLAGRLGF
;
A
#
# COMPACT_ATOMS: atom_id res chain seq x y z
N MET A 1 -18.09 50.77 25.38
CA MET A 1 -16.90 49.99 25.77
C MET A 1 -16.20 49.57 24.50
N SER A 2 -15.12 50.25 24.11
CA SER A 2 -14.37 49.90 22.90
C SER A 2 -13.61 48.61 23.16
N ALA A 3 -13.83 47.59 22.32
CA ALA A 3 -13.04 46.37 22.35
C ALA A 3 -11.55 46.77 22.19
N PRO A 4 -10.64 46.23 23.02
CA PRO A 4 -9.23 46.54 22.89
C PRO A 4 -8.76 46.13 21.48
N LEU A 5 -8.19 47.10 20.75
CA LEU A 5 -7.55 46.88 19.46
C LEU A 5 -6.42 45.86 19.65
N LYS A 6 -6.72 44.58 19.40
CA LYS A 6 -5.72 43.52 19.29
C LYS A 6 -4.99 43.75 17.98
N ILE A 7 -3.82 44.38 18.05
CA ILE A 7 -2.87 44.35 16.94
C ILE A 7 -2.34 42.91 16.88
N PRO A 8 -2.55 42.16 15.78
CA PRO A 8 -2.02 40.81 15.65
C PRO A 8 -0.54 40.86 15.25
N MET A 9 0.25 39.94 15.77
CA MET A 9 1.67 39.82 15.39
C MET A 9 1.80 39.06 14.06
N PRO A 10 2.73 39.44 13.17
CA PRO A 10 3.00 38.68 11.96
C PRO A 10 3.47 37.25 12.30
N LEU A 11 2.80 36.25 11.71
CA LEU A 11 3.16 34.85 11.87
C LEU A 11 4.42 34.54 11.06
N ARG A 12 5.47 34.02 11.69
CA ARG A 12 6.65 33.54 10.96
C ARG A 12 6.56 32.03 10.79
N VAL A 13 6.52 31.57 9.54
CA VAL A 13 6.54 30.13 9.20
C VAL A 13 8.00 29.64 9.19
N PRO A 14 8.36 28.60 9.96
CA PRO A 14 9.69 28.00 9.92
C PRO A 14 9.94 27.24 8.60
N GLU A 15 11.21 27.13 8.22
CA GLU A 15 11.62 26.26 7.11
C GLU A 15 11.37 24.79 7.48
N LEU A 16 10.59 24.08 6.66
CA LEU A 16 10.19 22.70 6.91
C LEU A 16 11.22 21.69 6.41
N GLY A 17 12.04 22.06 5.43
CA GLY A 17 13.03 21.17 4.80
C GLY A 17 13.92 20.41 5.80
N PRO A 18 14.55 21.08 6.78
CA PRO A 18 15.36 20.41 7.80
C PRO A 18 14.58 19.41 8.68
N ALA A 19 13.26 19.63 8.86
CA ALA A 19 12.42 18.79 9.71
C ALA A 19 11.77 17.60 8.97
N LEU A 20 11.83 17.58 7.64
CA LEU A 20 11.28 16.50 6.80
C LEU A 20 12.30 15.39 6.51
N GLY A 21 13.58 15.60 6.85
CA GLY A 21 14.62 14.58 6.87
C GLY A 21 14.65 13.65 5.64
N ARG A 22 14.39 12.36 5.88
CA ARG A 22 14.44 11.27 4.89
C ARG A 22 13.30 11.29 3.88
N VAL A 23 12.21 12.03 4.16
CA VAL A 23 11.13 12.22 3.19
C VAL A 23 11.59 13.05 2.01
N ILE A 24 12.55 13.96 2.19
CA ILE A 24 13.14 14.73 1.08
C ILE A 24 14.33 13.97 0.48
N VAL A 25 15.26 13.52 1.32
CA VAL A 25 16.48 12.83 0.87
C VAL A 25 16.42 11.36 1.27
N PRO A 26 16.01 10.45 0.36
CA PRO A 26 15.91 9.04 0.69
C PRO A 26 17.34 8.51 0.88
N ARG A 27 17.62 7.94 2.04
CA ARG A 27 18.86 7.19 2.27
C ARG A 27 18.53 5.72 2.29
N ARG A 28 18.58 5.08 1.12
CA ARG A 28 18.37 3.63 0.97
C ARG A 28 19.67 2.96 0.54
N LEU A 29 19.99 1.86 1.23
CA LEU A 29 21.13 0.98 0.90
C LEU A 29 20.69 -0.24 0.08
N ILE A 30 19.39 -0.51 0.03
CA ILE A 30 18.77 -1.69 -0.59
C ILE A 30 17.63 -1.21 -1.47
N GLU A 31 17.51 -1.79 -2.67
CA GLU A 31 16.41 -1.52 -3.60
C GLU A 31 15.08 -1.97 -2.97
N PRO A 32 14.06 -1.11 -2.89
CA PRO A 32 12.75 -1.49 -2.37
C PRO A 32 12.09 -2.53 -3.27
N TRP A 33 11.25 -3.38 -2.67
CA TRP A 33 10.45 -4.34 -3.45
C TRP A 33 9.50 -3.65 -4.43
N ILE A 34 8.90 -2.53 -4.01
CA ILE A 34 7.97 -1.72 -4.78
C ILE A 34 8.53 -0.29 -4.79
N PRO A 35 8.66 0.36 -5.96
CA PRO A 35 9.06 1.75 -6.01
C PRO A 35 7.95 2.64 -5.45
N LEU A 36 8.27 3.37 -4.39
CA LEU A 36 7.37 4.34 -3.73
C LEU A 36 7.87 5.79 -3.87
N ASP A 37 9.01 6.00 -4.54
CA ASP A 37 9.68 7.29 -4.57
C ASP A 37 8.88 8.37 -5.29
N ASP A 38 8.13 8.04 -6.33
CA ASP A 38 7.22 8.99 -6.98
C ASP A 38 6.06 9.42 -6.06
N ILE A 39 5.64 8.57 -5.12
CA ILE A 39 4.60 8.92 -4.14
C ILE A 39 5.22 9.78 -3.04
N ARG A 40 6.40 9.38 -2.53
CA ARG A 40 7.20 10.13 -1.55
C ARG A 40 7.47 11.55 -2.04
N GLU A 41 7.97 11.68 -3.26
CA GLU A 41 8.33 12.96 -3.87
C GLU A 41 7.12 13.85 -4.05
N ARG A 42 5.98 13.32 -4.49
CA ARG A 42 4.73 14.09 -4.57
C ARG A 42 4.26 14.58 -3.20
N LEU A 43 4.33 13.73 -2.18
CA LEU A 43 3.99 14.11 -0.80
C LEU A 43 4.93 15.20 -0.28
N ALA A 44 6.24 15.00 -0.42
CA ALA A 44 7.27 15.96 0.00
C ALA A 44 7.09 17.31 -0.72
N THR A 45 6.90 17.27 -2.04
CA THR A 45 6.65 18.45 -2.86
C THR A 45 5.42 19.19 -2.38
N ARG A 46 4.30 18.48 -2.17
CA ARG A 46 3.05 19.14 -1.74
C ARG A 46 3.19 19.80 -0.37
N VAL A 47 3.87 19.17 0.59
CA VAL A 47 4.08 19.77 1.92
C VAL A 47 5.02 20.98 1.85
N LEU A 48 6.04 20.93 1.00
CA LEU A 48 6.92 22.08 0.75
C LEU A 48 6.19 23.23 0.05
N GLU A 49 5.30 22.94 -0.89
CA GLU A 49 4.42 23.93 -1.53
C GLU A 49 3.52 24.60 -0.50
N LEU A 50 2.84 23.84 0.36
CA LEU A 50 2.01 24.38 1.44
C LEU A 50 2.83 25.29 2.39
N GLY A 51 4.04 24.87 2.76
CA GLY A 51 4.95 25.71 3.53
C GLY A 51 5.43 26.96 2.78
N GLY A 52 5.55 26.90 1.46
CA GLY A 52 5.84 28.05 0.58
C GLY A 52 4.68 29.02 0.46
N GLU A 53 3.46 28.50 0.27
CA GLU A 53 2.20 29.25 0.25
C GLU A 53 2.02 30.02 1.57
N ALA A 54 2.27 29.37 2.71
CA ALA A 54 2.20 30.00 4.03
C ALA A 54 3.26 31.11 4.22
N ARG A 55 4.49 30.91 3.73
CA ARG A 55 5.54 31.95 3.76
C ARG A 55 5.20 33.13 2.84
N ALA A 56 4.64 32.87 1.65
CA ALA A 56 4.19 33.93 0.76
C ALA A 56 3.02 34.73 1.37
N ALA A 57 2.08 34.06 2.04
CA ALA A 57 1.00 34.71 2.78
C ALA A 57 1.51 35.54 3.96
N THR A 58 2.57 35.08 4.63
CA THR A 58 3.26 35.85 5.69
C THR A 58 3.77 37.19 5.18
N LEU A 59 4.41 37.22 4.00
CA LEU A 59 4.92 38.46 3.39
C LEU A 59 3.83 39.44 2.98
N ARG A 60 2.61 38.95 2.75
CA ARG A 60 1.42 39.75 2.42
C ARG A 60 0.58 40.11 3.65
N GLU A 61 1.05 39.76 4.85
CA GLU A 61 0.34 39.97 6.11
C GLU A 61 -1.05 39.27 6.18
N GLN A 62 -1.23 38.21 5.40
CA GLN A 62 -2.49 37.46 5.30
C GLN A 62 -2.52 36.32 6.32
N ARG A 63 -2.74 36.66 7.59
CA ARG A 63 -2.70 35.73 8.72
C ARG A 63 -3.57 34.48 8.54
N GLU A 64 -4.82 34.65 8.10
CA GLU A 64 -5.75 33.53 7.89
C GLU A 64 -5.25 32.58 6.81
N ALA A 65 -4.70 33.12 5.71
CA ALA A 65 -4.11 32.32 4.64
C ALA A 65 -2.86 31.54 5.10
N VAL A 66 -2.08 32.09 6.05
CA VAL A 66 -0.97 31.35 6.68
C VAL A 66 -1.50 30.12 7.41
N LEU A 67 -2.49 30.31 8.29
CA LEU A 67 -3.05 29.22 9.10
C LEU A 67 -3.76 28.17 8.25
N GLU A 68 -4.46 28.59 7.18
CA GLU A 68 -5.14 27.69 6.25
C GLU A 68 -4.14 26.82 5.48
N ALA A 69 -3.05 27.40 4.99
CA ALA A 69 -2.02 26.71 4.20
C ALA A 69 -1.27 25.63 5.00
N VAL A 70 -1.04 25.84 6.30
CA VAL A 70 -0.43 24.82 7.20
C VAL A 70 -1.44 24.16 8.14
N SER A 71 -2.72 24.18 7.77
CA SER A 71 -3.77 23.57 8.58
C SER A 71 -3.66 22.04 8.61
N ARG A 72 -4.26 21.44 9.64
CA ARG A 72 -4.51 19.99 9.71
C ARG A 72 -5.13 19.48 8.41
N ARG A 73 -6.14 20.18 7.88
CA ARG A 73 -6.85 19.80 6.65
C ARG A 73 -5.92 19.80 5.44
N ALA A 74 -5.09 20.82 5.28
CA ALA A 74 -4.15 20.92 4.17
C ALA A 74 -3.14 19.77 4.17
N TRP A 75 -2.58 19.45 5.34
CA TRP A 75 -1.58 18.40 5.48
C TRP A 75 -2.19 16.99 5.40
N ALA A 76 -3.35 16.76 6.03
CA ALA A 76 -4.11 15.52 5.86
C ALA A 76 -4.49 15.28 4.39
N GLY A 77 -4.88 16.35 3.68
CA GLY A 77 -5.19 16.30 2.26
C GLY A 77 -3.99 15.95 1.36
N ALA A 78 -2.75 16.11 1.83
CA ALA A 78 -1.55 15.62 1.15
C ALA A 78 -1.22 14.16 1.55
N TRP A 79 -1.40 13.82 2.82
CA TRP A 79 -1.08 12.51 3.40
C TRP A 79 -2.02 11.39 2.95
N GLU A 80 -3.34 11.59 3.05
CA GLU A 80 -4.33 10.54 2.75
C GLU A 80 -4.24 10.01 1.31
N PRO A 81 -4.09 10.86 0.26
CA PRO A 81 -3.88 10.36 -1.10
C PRO A 81 -2.58 9.59 -1.25
N ALA A 82 -1.52 9.96 -0.52
CA ALA A 82 -0.24 9.25 -0.56
C ALA A 82 -0.39 7.83 0.02
N VAL A 83 -1.01 7.69 1.20
CA VAL A 83 -1.29 6.38 1.82
C VAL A 83 -2.15 5.52 0.89
N ARG A 84 -3.19 6.10 0.30
CA ARG A 84 -4.06 5.40 -0.63
C ARG A 84 -3.30 4.90 -1.87
N ALA A 85 -2.45 5.74 -2.45
CA ALA A 85 -1.65 5.36 -3.61
C ALA A 85 -0.67 4.22 -3.27
N VAL A 86 -0.08 4.23 -2.07
CA VAL A 86 0.77 3.13 -1.58
C VAL A 86 -0.05 1.85 -1.45
N ALA A 87 -1.21 1.91 -0.81
CA ALA A 87 -2.08 0.74 -0.61
C ALA A 87 -2.53 0.12 -1.94
N GLU A 88 -2.92 0.95 -2.91
CA GLU A 88 -3.31 0.50 -4.25
C GLU A 88 -2.13 -0.16 -4.97
N ARG A 89 -0.94 0.41 -4.87
CA ARG A 89 0.28 -0.14 -5.49
C ARG A 89 0.72 -1.45 -4.84
N LEU A 90 0.69 -1.53 -3.51
CA LEU A 90 0.98 -2.74 -2.76
C LEU A 90 0.02 -3.88 -3.13
N ALA A 91 -1.29 -3.59 -3.14
CA ALA A 91 -2.28 -4.57 -3.56
C ALA A 91 -2.04 -5.06 -5.00
N ALA A 92 -1.70 -4.15 -5.92
CA ALA A 92 -1.38 -4.51 -7.30
C ALA A 92 -0.11 -5.38 -7.41
N ALA A 93 0.92 -5.09 -6.62
CA ALA A 93 2.15 -5.88 -6.58
C ALA A 93 1.90 -7.31 -6.05
N ILE A 94 1.11 -7.46 -4.98
CA ILE A 94 0.71 -8.76 -4.44
C ILE A 94 -0.11 -9.55 -5.46
N ASP A 95 -1.11 -8.92 -6.09
CA ASP A 95 -1.90 -9.54 -7.17
C ASP A 95 -1.00 -10.01 -8.32
N ALA A 96 0.02 -9.22 -8.70
CA ALA A 96 0.97 -9.56 -9.76
C ALA A 96 1.88 -10.75 -9.37
N GLU A 97 2.36 -10.82 -8.12
CA GLU A 97 3.15 -11.95 -7.65
C GLU A 97 2.33 -13.24 -7.57
N LEU A 98 1.10 -13.17 -7.05
CA LEU A 98 0.16 -14.28 -7.01
C LEU A 98 -0.18 -14.78 -8.42
N GLU A 99 -0.45 -13.87 -9.35
CA GLU A 99 -0.72 -14.24 -10.74
C GLU A 99 0.52 -14.83 -11.43
N GLY A 100 1.69 -14.25 -11.19
CA GLY A 100 2.98 -14.76 -11.68
C GLY A 100 3.25 -16.18 -11.19
N ALA A 101 3.08 -16.43 -9.88
CA ALA A 101 3.21 -17.76 -9.29
C ALA A 101 2.22 -18.75 -9.90
N ALA A 102 0.95 -18.37 -10.02
CA ALA A 102 -0.09 -19.22 -10.60
C ALA A 102 0.14 -19.54 -12.09
N ARG A 103 0.68 -18.59 -12.86
CA ARG A 103 1.05 -18.79 -14.28
C ARG A 103 2.21 -19.77 -14.41
N ARG A 104 3.24 -19.69 -13.56
CA ARG A 104 4.40 -20.61 -13.57
C ARG A 104 3.98 -22.07 -13.40
N VAL A 105 3.00 -22.33 -12.53
CA VAL A 105 2.46 -23.69 -12.30
C VAL A 105 1.33 -24.08 -13.26
N ARG A 106 1.07 -23.27 -14.30
CA ARG A 106 -0.02 -23.46 -15.28
C ARG A 106 -1.39 -23.67 -14.63
N MET A 107 -1.67 -22.95 -13.55
CA MET A 107 -2.93 -23.07 -12.82
C MET A 107 -4.13 -22.70 -13.73
N PRO A 108 -5.25 -23.47 -13.70
CA PRO A 108 -6.44 -23.14 -14.46
C PRO A 108 -6.99 -21.75 -14.14
N ARG A 109 -7.44 -21.01 -15.17
CA ARG A 109 -7.90 -19.61 -15.07
C ARG A 109 -8.93 -19.36 -13.96
N ARG A 110 -9.89 -20.27 -13.78
CA ARG A 110 -10.93 -20.15 -12.75
C ARG A 110 -10.35 -20.20 -11.33
N ARG A 111 -9.36 -21.06 -11.08
CA ARG A 111 -8.67 -21.15 -9.78
C ARG A 111 -7.74 -19.96 -9.57
N ARG A 112 -7.02 -19.55 -10.62
CA ARG A 112 -6.16 -18.37 -10.58
C ARG A 112 -6.92 -17.11 -10.15
N ARG A 113 -8.09 -16.85 -10.75
CA ARG A 113 -8.91 -15.68 -10.39
C ARG A 113 -9.38 -15.66 -8.93
N ARG A 114 -9.55 -16.84 -8.31
CA ARG A 114 -9.95 -16.95 -6.90
C ARG A 114 -8.80 -16.73 -5.92
N ARG A 115 -7.55 -16.65 -6.41
CA ARG A 115 -6.35 -16.40 -5.60
C ARG A 115 -5.92 -14.94 -5.60
N LEU A 116 -6.59 -14.07 -6.37
CA LEU A 116 -6.33 -12.64 -6.32
C LEU A 116 -6.95 -12.04 -5.06
N LEU A 117 -6.39 -10.92 -4.62
CA LEU A 117 -6.88 -10.18 -3.46
C LEU A 117 -8.34 -9.77 -3.65
N THR A 118 -9.15 -10.13 -2.66
CA THR A 118 -10.53 -9.70 -2.52
C THR A 118 -10.60 -8.22 -2.12
N GLY A 119 -11.75 -7.59 -2.35
CA GLY A 119 -11.98 -6.21 -1.90
C GLY A 119 -11.94 -6.05 -0.38
N ALA A 120 -12.14 -7.12 0.40
CA ALA A 120 -11.96 -7.10 1.85
C ALA A 120 -10.48 -7.04 2.23
N GLU A 121 -9.64 -7.87 1.59
CA GLU A 121 -8.19 -7.89 1.84
C GLU A 121 -7.53 -6.58 1.43
N LYS A 122 -7.91 -6.00 0.27
CA LYS A 122 -7.41 -4.69 -0.15
C LYS A 122 -7.73 -3.59 0.86
N ARG A 123 -8.94 -3.61 1.44
CA ARG A 123 -9.32 -2.67 2.51
C ARG A 123 -8.56 -2.93 3.81
N ALA A 124 -8.31 -4.19 4.16
CA ALA A 124 -7.53 -4.53 5.34
C ALA A 124 -6.08 -4.05 5.24
N ILE A 125 -5.46 -4.23 4.07
CA ILE A 125 -4.12 -3.70 3.76
C ILE A 125 -4.11 -2.17 3.89
N ALA A 126 -5.08 -1.49 3.26
CA ALA A 126 -5.18 -0.03 3.34
C ALA A 126 -5.37 0.47 4.78
N ALA A 127 -6.18 -0.22 5.59
CA ALA A 127 -6.41 0.13 6.99
C ALA A 127 -5.14 -0.02 7.84
N ARG A 128 -4.34 -1.07 7.63
CA ARG A 128 -3.08 -1.27 8.35
C ARG A 128 -2.02 -0.22 7.98
N LEU A 129 -1.88 0.07 6.68
CA LEU A 129 -1.03 1.18 6.22
C LEU A 129 -1.45 2.53 6.80
N ALA A 130 -2.76 2.81 6.87
CA ALA A 130 -3.27 4.03 7.46
C ALA A 130 -3.03 4.11 8.98
N ALA A 131 -3.05 2.98 9.69
CA ALA A 131 -2.81 2.93 11.14
C ALA A 131 -1.42 3.44 11.53
N GLY A 132 -0.39 3.21 10.67
CA GLY A 132 0.96 3.76 10.86
C GLY A 132 1.02 5.30 10.88
N GLY A 133 0.01 5.98 10.33
CA GLY A 133 -0.12 7.44 10.33
C GLY A 133 -0.72 8.04 11.61
N GLY A 134 -1.20 7.23 12.57
CA GLY A 134 -1.87 7.73 13.78
C GLY A 134 -1.09 8.81 14.55
N PRO A 135 0.20 8.59 14.90
CA PRO A 135 1.01 9.58 15.60
C PRO A 135 1.28 10.88 14.82
N PHE A 136 1.07 10.87 13.50
CA PHE A 136 1.12 12.07 12.66
C PHE A 136 -0.22 12.81 12.70
N VAL A 137 -1.35 12.09 12.64
CA VAL A 137 -2.69 12.69 12.83
C VAL A 137 -2.80 13.38 14.19
N ASP A 138 -2.32 12.74 15.27
CA ASP A 138 -2.28 13.34 16.60
C ASP A 138 -1.46 14.65 16.63
N ALA A 139 -0.37 14.70 15.86
CA ALA A 139 0.45 15.89 15.75
C ALA A 139 -0.23 17.01 14.93
N LEU A 140 -1.05 16.65 13.93
CA LEU A 140 -1.88 17.61 13.20
C LEU A 140 -3.02 18.16 14.09
N ASP A 141 -3.62 17.33 14.93
CA ASP A 141 -4.63 17.77 15.91
C ASP A 141 -4.02 18.75 16.92
N ALA A 142 -2.80 18.47 17.40
CA ALA A 142 -2.06 19.39 18.27
C ALA A 142 -1.70 20.71 17.56
N LEU A 143 -1.34 20.64 16.27
CA LEU A 143 -1.09 21.82 15.44
C LEU A 143 -2.36 22.67 15.26
N GLU A 144 -3.51 22.06 15.02
CA GLU A 144 -4.79 22.77 14.89
C GLU A 144 -5.18 23.45 16.21
N ALA A 145 -5.03 22.77 17.35
CA ALA A 145 -5.24 23.38 18.66
C ALA A 145 -4.31 24.57 18.92
N ALA A 146 -3.04 24.48 18.50
CA ALA A 146 -2.10 25.60 18.59
C ALA A 146 -2.46 26.74 17.63
N ALA A 147 -2.96 26.43 16.43
CA ALA A 147 -3.41 27.42 15.46
C ALA A 147 -4.62 28.22 15.96
N THR A 148 -5.60 27.58 16.62
CA THR A 148 -6.74 28.26 17.25
C THR A 148 -6.26 29.22 18.35
N ARG A 149 -5.35 28.77 19.23
CA ARG A 149 -4.78 29.62 20.28
C ARG A 149 -4.05 30.83 19.70
N VAL A 150 -3.23 30.61 18.68
CA VAL A 150 -2.54 31.71 18.00
C VAL A 150 -3.52 32.65 17.32
N HIS A 151 -4.57 32.16 16.66
CA HIS A 151 -5.56 33.01 16.01
C HIS A 151 -6.15 34.06 16.97
N GLU A 152 -6.45 33.65 18.20
CA GLU A 152 -7.01 34.53 19.24
C GLU A 152 -5.97 35.40 19.98
N ALA A 153 -4.69 35.02 19.88
CA ALA A 153 -3.58 35.64 20.60
C ALA A 153 -3.28 37.07 20.15
N SER A 154 -2.96 37.93 21.13
CA SER A 154 -2.49 39.31 20.93
C SER A 154 -0.96 39.40 20.78
N VAL A 155 -0.45 40.55 20.35
CA VAL A 155 1.02 40.82 20.26
C VAL A 155 1.80 40.57 21.56
N LEU A 156 1.13 40.55 22.72
CA LEU A 156 1.79 40.29 24.01
C LEU A 156 1.98 38.79 24.30
N GLU A 157 1.25 37.91 23.61
CA GLU A 157 1.24 36.46 23.82
C GLU A 157 2.26 35.75 22.93
N LYS A 158 3.54 36.10 23.08
CA LYS A 158 4.65 35.53 22.29
C LYS A 158 4.77 34.02 22.42
N ASP A 159 4.39 33.45 23.56
CA ASP A 159 4.46 32.01 23.81
C ASP A 159 3.52 31.22 22.91
N ALA A 160 2.32 31.77 22.60
CA ALA A 160 1.39 31.12 21.68
C ALA A 160 2.01 30.96 20.27
N HIS A 161 2.72 31.98 19.79
CA HIS A 161 3.41 31.93 18.51
C HIS A 161 4.55 30.91 18.49
N ALA A 162 5.32 30.82 19.58
CA ALA A 162 6.40 29.83 19.72
C ALA A 162 5.84 28.40 19.75
N ASP A 163 4.76 28.17 20.52
CA ASP A 163 4.06 26.90 20.60
C ASP A 163 3.57 26.42 19.23
N TRP A 164 2.95 27.31 18.45
CA TRP A 164 2.48 26.97 17.10
C TRP A 164 3.62 26.63 16.14
N GLN A 165 4.72 27.39 16.18
CA GLN A 165 5.91 27.06 15.36
C GLN A 165 6.49 25.70 15.75
N GLU A 166 6.53 25.37 17.03
CA GLU A 166 7.04 24.08 17.48
C GLU A 166 6.09 22.93 17.14
N ALA A 167 4.77 23.14 17.25
CA ALA A 167 3.78 22.19 16.78
C ALA A 167 3.92 21.91 15.28
N LEU A 168 4.20 22.94 14.46
CA LEU A 168 4.42 22.78 13.03
C LEU A 168 5.71 21.97 12.72
N ARG A 169 6.81 22.23 13.44
CA ARG A 169 8.03 21.39 13.31
C ARG A 169 7.79 19.97 13.79
N ALA A 170 7.02 19.78 14.86
CA ALA A 170 6.65 18.48 15.36
C ALA A 170 5.82 17.70 14.32
N ALA A 171 4.84 18.33 13.68
CA ALA A 171 4.06 17.74 12.60
C ALA A 171 4.97 17.31 11.43
N ALA A 172 5.93 18.13 11.01
CA ALA A 172 6.89 17.77 9.96
C ALA A 172 7.73 16.54 10.33
N ARG A 173 8.28 16.49 11.55
CA ARG A 173 9.02 15.32 12.05
C ARG A 173 8.16 14.07 12.15
N ARG A 174 6.89 14.21 12.53
CA ARG A 174 5.94 13.10 12.59
C ARG A 174 5.49 12.61 11.22
N LEU A 175 5.43 13.49 10.22
CA LEU A 175 5.23 13.09 8.84
C LEU A 175 6.38 12.20 8.35
N GLU A 176 7.62 12.56 8.66
CA GLU A 176 8.78 11.71 8.36
C GLU A 176 8.66 10.34 9.02
N ALA A 177 8.38 10.30 10.32
CA ALA A 177 8.20 9.06 11.05
C ALA A 177 7.06 8.20 10.47
N ALA A 178 5.94 8.82 10.10
CA ALA A 178 4.79 8.13 9.49
C ALA A 178 5.13 7.56 8.11
N TRP A 179 5.90 8.27 7.29
CA TRP A 179 6.37 7.75 6.01
C TRP A 179 7.28 6.51 6.19
N LEU A 180 8.22 6.57 7.13
CA LEU A 180 9.10 5.43 7.43
C LEU A 180 8.32 4.22 7.96
N ALA A 181 7.39 4.44 8.89
CA ALA A 181 6.51 3.39 9.40
C ALA A 181 5.66 2.75 8.28
N LEU A 182 5.24 3.54 7.29
CA LEU A 182 4.53 3.03 6.12
C LEU A 182 5.44 2.17 5.23
N GLU A 183 6.71 2.54 5.03
CA GLU A 183 7.69 1.70 4.31
C GLU A 183 7.93 0.37 5.04
N ASP A 184 8.02 0.39 6.38
CA ASP A 184 8.16 -0.80 7.21
C ASP A 184 6.93 -1.71 7.11
N GLU A 185 5.71 -1.15 7.20
CA GLU A 185 4.46 -1.91 7.07
C GLU A 185 4.32 -2.55 5.68
N VAL A 186 4.81 -1.90 4.62
CA VAL A 186 4.88 -2.49 3.27
C VAL A 186 5.79 -3.73 3.25
N ALA A 187 6.93 -3.68 3.94
CA ALA A 187 7.82 -4.82 4.07
C ALA A 187 7.17 -5.95 4.90
N GLU A 188 6.45 -5.61 5.96
CA GLU A 188 5.70 -6.57 6.77
C GLU A 188 4.53 -7.22 6.02
N GLU A 189 3.79 -6.45 5.20
CA GLU A 189 2.77 -7.01 4.30
C GLU A 189 3.39 -8.01 3.34
N ARG A 190 4.53 -7.68 2.72
CA ARG A 190 5.25 -8.63 1.85
C ARG A 190 5.55 -9.94 2.57
N ALA A 191 6.07 -9.85 3.80
CA ALA A 191 6.40 -11.02 4.60
C ALA A 191 5.14 -11.85 4.95
N ARG A 192 4.02 -11.19 5.26
CA ARG A 192 2.73 -11.84 5.54
C ARG A 192 2.18 -12.61 4.33
N TRP A 193 2.36 -12.11 3.11
CA TRP A 193 1.86 -12.75 1.89
C TRP A 193 2.81 -13.82 1.32
N ALA A 194 4.08 -13.85 1.74
CA ALA A 194 5.06 -14.81 1.23
C ALA A 194 4.63 -16.29 1.35
N PRO A 195 4.05 -16.77 2.48
CA PRO A 195 3.56 -18.15 2.60
C PRO A 195 2.43 -18.49 1.62
N GLU A 196 1.52 -17.55 1.35
CA GLU A 196 0.42 -17.78 0.41
C GLU A 196 0.93 -17.84 -1.04
N ILE A 197 1.84 -16.94 -1.40
CA ILE A 197 2.52 -16.97 -2.70
C ILE A 197 3.27 -18.29 -2.89
N ALA A 198 3.96 -18.77 -1.83
CA ALA A 198 4.63 -20.07 -1.84
C ALA A 198 3.64 -21.24 -1.98
N ALA A 199 2.49 -21.19 -1.31
CA ALA A 199 1.44 -22.21 -1.45
C ALA A 199 0.87 -22.28 -2.88
N VAL A 200 0.69 -21.13 -3.53
CA VAL A 200 0.31 -21.07 -4.95
C VAL A 200 1.41 -21.65 -5.84
N ALA A 201 2.68 -21.35 -5.56
CA ALA A 201 3.82 -21.88 -6.31
C ALA A 201 4.04 -23.39 -6.12
N ALA A 202 3.63 -23.94 -4.98
CA ALA A 202 3.70 -25.37 -4.70
C ALA A 202 2.53 -26.17 -5.34
N TRP A 203 1.54 -25.49 -5.92
CA TRP A 203 0.38 -26.16 -6.49
C TRP A 203 0.79 -27.14 -7.61
N ARG A 204 0.26 -28.36 -7.53
CA ARG A 204 0.41 -29.41 -8.54
C ARG A 204 -0.96 -29.75 -9.11
N PRO A 205 -1.08 -29.98 -10.43
CA PRO A 205 -2.30 -30.54 -11.00
C PRO A 205 -2.52 -31.97 -10.47
N ALA A 206 -3.76 -32.30 -10.12
CA ALA A 206 -4.10 -33.68 -9.80
C ALA A 206 -4.02 -34.52 -11.07
N LEU A 207 -3.08 -35.47 -11.13
CA LEU A 207 -2.90 -36.38 -12.26
C LEU A 207 -3.85 -37.58 -12.23
N TRP A 208 -4.60 -37.77 -11.14
CA TRP A 208 -5.53 -38.88 -10.98
C TRP A 208 -6.53 -39.05 -12.14
N PRO A 209 -7.12 -38.00 -12.73
CA PRO A 209 -8.02 -38.16 -13.88
C PRO A 209 -7.32 -38.75 -15.11
N VAL A 210 -6.03 -38.43 -15.30
CA VAL A 210 -5.22 -39.01 -16.37
C VAL A 210 -5.02 -40.49 -16.09
N PHE A 211 -4.62 -40.86 -14.87
CA PHE A 211 -4.46 -42.27 -14.49
C PHE A 211 -5.77 -43.06 -14.59
N ALA A 212 -6.89 -42.48 -14.14
CA ALA A 212 -8.20 -43.10 -14.19
C ALA A 212 -8.66 -43.42 -15.62
N LEU A 213 -8.22 -42.64 -16.62
CA LEU A 213 -8.50 -42.89 -18.03
C LEU A 213 -7.45 -43.79 -18.70
N TRP A 214 -6.17 -43.56 -18.43
CA TRP A 214 -5.06 -44.28 -19.07
C TRP A 214 -4.96 -45.73 -18.61
N VAL A 215 -5.18 -46.02 -17.33
CA VAL A 215 -5.10 -47.37 -16.77
C VAL A 215 -6.11 -48.35 -17.41
N PRO A 216 -7.42 -48.03 -17.52
CA PRO A 216 -8.34 -48.94 -18.19
C PRO A 216 -8.07 -49.04 -19.70
N LEU A 217 -7.63 -47.96 -20.33
CA LEU A 217 -7.28 -47.97 -21.75
C LEU A 217 -6.07 -48.87 -22.03
N THR A 218 -5.02 -48.80 -21.23
CA THR A 218 -3.86 -49.70 -21.38
C THR A 218 -4.22 -51.13 -21.06
N ALA A 219 -5.02 -51.37 -20.02
CA ALA A 219 -5.52 -52.72 -19.72
C ALA A 219 -6.29 -53.31 -20.91
N LEU A 220 -7.16 -52.51 -21.55
CA LEU A 220 -7.92 -52.93 -22.73
C LEU A 220 -7.01 -53.19 -23.93
N LEU A 221 -6.05 -52.31 -24.22
CA LEU A 221 -5.11 -52.47 -25.33
C LEU A 221 -4.18 -53.68 -25.14
N LEU A 222 -3.69 -53.91 -23.92
CA LEU A 222 -2.90 -55.10 -23.57
C LEU A 222 -3.71 -56.38 -23.74
N TRP A 223 -4.95 -56.40 -23.26
CA TRP A 223 -5.86 -57.52 -23.44
C TRP A 223 -6.10 -57.82 -24.93
N LEU A 224 -6.36 -56.78 -25.73
CA LEU A 224 -6.58 -56.91 -27.16
C LEU A 224 -5.33 -57.44 -27.89
N GLY A 225 -4.14 -56.95 -27.52
CA GLY A 225 -2.86 -57.42 -28.05
C GLY A 225 -2.57 -58.88 -27.69
N LEU A 226 -2.89 -59.31 -26.47
CA LEU A 226 -2.76 -60.71 -26.04
C LEU A 226 -3.70 -61.64 -26.80
N VAL A 227 -4.94 -61.20 -27.05
CA VAL A 227 -5.92 -61.96 -27.85
C VAL A 227 -5.48 -62.07 -29.31
N LEU A 228 -5.06 -60.96 -29.93
CA LEU A 228 -4.58 -60.96 -31.33
C LEU A 228 -3.25 -61.70 -31.51
N GLY A 229 -2.38 -61.68 -30.50
CA GLY A 229 -1.11 -62.40 -30.50
C GLY A 229 -1.23 -63.90 -30.21
N GLY A 230 -2.43 -64.42 -29.95
CA GLY A 230 -2.69 -65.84 -29.69
C GLY A 230 -2.32 -66.33 -28.29
N TYR A 231 -1.98 -65.43 -27.36
CA TYR A 231 -1.64 -65.78 -25.97
C TYR A 231 -2.89 -65.94 -25.09
N LEU A 232 -4.03 -65.39 -25.50
CA LEU A 232 -5.34 -65.55 -24.85
C LEU A 232 -6.41 -65.98 -25.86
N SER A 233 -7.33 -66.84 -25.43
CA SER A 233 -8.48 -67.25 -26.24
C SER A 233 -9.38 -66.05 -26.53
N ALA A 234 -9.69 -65.82 -27.81
CA ALA A 234 -10.62 -64.76 -28.20
C ALA A 234 -12.03 -65.04 -27.65
N PRO A 235 -12.74 -64.04 -27.13
CA PRO A 235 -14.13 -64.21 -26.73
C PRO A 235 -15.01 -64.65 -27.92
N PRO A 236 -16.06 -65.43 -27.68
CA PRO A 236 -16.87 -66.05 -28.73
C PRO A 236 -17.53 -65.04 -29.69
N TRP A 237 -17.87 -63.85 -29.19
CA TRP A 237 -18.45 -62.76 -29.99
C TRP A 237 -17.43 -62.06 -30.91
N LEU A 238 -16.14 -62.13 -30.58
CA LEU A 238 -15.04 -61.50 -31.32
C LEU A 238 -14.39 -62.50 -32.29
N ALA A 239 -14.33 -63.79 -31.92
CA ALA A 239 -13.94 -64.89 -32.79
C ALA A 239 -14.84 -64.98 -34.04
N GLY A 240 -16.17 -64.94 -33.85
CA GLY A 240 -17.13 -65.00 -34.97
C GLY A 240 -17.10 -63.81 -35.93
N ARG A 241 -16.44 -62.70 -35.58
CA ARG A 241 -16.32 -61.49 -36.43
C ARG A 241 -14.97 -61.37 -37.15
N LEU A 242 -13.93 -62.02 -36.62
CA LEU A 242 -12.56 -61.96 -37.18
C LEU A 242 -12.15 -63.22 -37.95
N GLY A 243 -13.02 -64.24 -38.03
CA GLY A 243 -12.80 -65.42 -38.88
C GLY A 243 -11.78 -66.41 -38.33
N PHE A 244 -11.62 -66.46 -37.00
CA PHE A 244 -10.94 -67.55 -36.29
C PHE A 244 -11.91 -68.66 -35.91
#